data_AF-A0AAP2Z2N4-F1
#
_entry.id   AF-A0AAP2Z2N4-F1
#
_cell.length_a   1.000
_cell.length_b   1.000
_cell.length_c   1.000
_cell.angle_alpha   90.00
_cell.angle_beta   90.00
_cell.angle_gamma   90.00
#
_symmetry.space_group_name_H-M   'P 1'
#
loop_
_entity.id
_entity.type
_entity.pdbx_description
1 polymer ?
#
loop_
_entity_poly.entity_id
_entity_poly.type
_entity_poly.pdbx_seq_one_letter_code
_entity_poly.pdbx_strand_id
1 'polypeptide(L)'
;MSKSDRIREAGRILTEFDDERYEVFAEDDSQNIVTIWQPRGRVEDITVFPKPVGMQSKAESFLKRASAEDAHLAAAPEWAYNIDWIEDHDDFLFADTGPLFVLGCAPVQVDEMETRLAELNEEYDCYSAESETDGSPTVPDEPGEFVTPTIIPIAANARRGEDKDALFVQFKNKHMSSRANDVELKRLCEGTKIWGFRFFDGAAVVPWTCSDVMHRELKNEVLTFCQDGPSYSVHVQCNPDPFNKTWVNYRKELFETEAQVSCIVANWGSVPPIGPFGYSGIYTTTDDSTTLESEYNNSYERGGLVATQPNIGCEYLCLIPDDIVSTVIFRRKTNHGTPSGSAMMADLKVSMTAVFDTAADEYQHKTPVYPAPEPDPCKEWREQLNTTPLNRELLTALLRAEIESDSLPEKFPTNQKVSWKSVESLNGEMSEELGHLLENHPRRRGAGEITPSTRDAPETIAEQLMEALSFAEDEADIVLKSAFDRTDVPVNAEYQVEQVPICLTTLPSSTPNSEIDRARWFVEWLRVDGVNFKPVALTSNFSSSKVKTLAGYEDVSNMVRNPERVDATDGLEEITL
;
A
#
# COMPACT_ATOMS: atom_id res chain seq x y z
N MET A 1 -19.93 2.67 32.46
CA MET A 1 -19.53 2.12 31.15
C MET A 1 -18.56 0.99 31.46
N SER A 2 -18.95 -0.25 31.13
CA SER A 2 -18.06 -1.40 31.22
C SER A 2 -16.87 -1.13 30.31
N LYS A 3 -15.62 -1.18 30.82
CA LYS A 3 -14.43 -1.20 29.97
C LYS A 3 -14.51 -2.50 29.19
N SER A 4 -14.85 -2.42 27.90
CA SER A 4 -14.64 -3.53 26.97
C SER A 4 -13.12 -3.76 26.92
N ASP A 5 -12.67 -4.97 27.25
CA ASP A 5 -11.26 -5.41 27.24
C ASP A 5 -11.16 -6.52 26.19
N ARG A 6 -11.34 -6.15 24.91
CA ARG A 6 -11.30 -7.09 23.77
C ARG A 6 -9.89 -7.34 23.27
N ILE A 7 -8.93 -6.49 23.63
CA ILE A 7 -7.51 -6.77 23.43
C ILE A 7 -6.96 -7.42 24.69
N ARG A 8 -6.60 -8.69 24.58
CA ARG A 8 -5.95 -9.42 25.66
C ARG A 8 -4.45 -9.29 25.55
N GLU A 9 -3.81 -8.71 26.56
CA GLU A 9 -2.37 -8.51 26.56
C GLU A 9 -1.61 -9.82 26.86
N ALA A 10 -0.83 -10.30 25.89
CA ALA A 10 -0.01 -11.51 26.02
C ALA A 10 1.06 -11.38 27.11
N GLY A 11 1.56 -10.16 27.38
CA GLY A 11 2.53 -9.90 28.45
C GLY A 11 2.05 -10.24 29.86
N ARG A 12 0.74 -10.39 30.07
CA ARG A 12 0.19 -10.87 31.36
C ARG A 12 0.37 -12.38 31.55
N ILE A 13 0.55 -13.13 30.46
CA ILE A 13 0.78 -14.58 30.45
C ILE A 13 2.28 -14.85 30.31
N LEU A 14 2.94 -14.15 29.39
CA LEU A 14 4.37 -14.25 29.12
C LEU A 14 5.17 -13.30 30.03
N THR A 15 5.11 -13.53 31.35
CA THR A 15 5.71 -12.59 32.33
C THR A 15 7.23 -12.52 32.28
N GLU A 16 7.91 -13.51 31.69
CA GLU A 16 9.36 -13.52 31.45
C GLU A 16 9.68 -13.66 29.95
N PHE A 17 9.18 -12.74 29.14
CA PHE A 17 9.48 -12.67 27.71
C PHE A 17 10.81 -11.96 27.43
N ASP A 18 11.64 -12.53 26.57
CA ASP A 18 12.86 -11.92 26.04
C ASP A 18 12.52 -11.23 24.72
N ASP A 19 12.27 -9.93 24.75
CA ASP A 19 11.91 -9.13 23.58
C ASP A 19 13.09 -8.95 22.61
N GLU A 20 14.34 -9.02 23.08
CA GLU A 20 15.54 -9.02 22.23
C GLU A 20 15.57 -10.20 21.25
N ARG A 21 14.84 -11.29 21.55
CA ARG A 21 14.71 -12.43 20.63
C ARG A 21 13.96 -12.06 19.35
N TYR A 22 12.96 -11.19 19.40
CA TYR A 22 12.23 -10.76 18.21
C TYR A 22 12.42 -9.26 17.98
N GLU A 23 13.27 -8.91 17.02
CA GLU A 23 13.63 -7.52 16.70
C GLU A 23 12.42 -6.62 16.39
N VAL A 24 11.26 -7.19 16.03
CA VAL A 24 10.02 -6.41 15.85
C VAL A 24 9.58 -5.70 17.13
N PHE A 25 9.91 -6.21 18.32
CA PHE A 25 9.57 -5.55 19.59
C PHE A 25 10.57 -4.45 19.98
N ALA A 26 11.69 -4.30 19.27
CA ALA A 26 12.62 -3.21 19.54
C ALA A 26 11.94 -1.84 19.35
N GLU A 27 12.23 -0.91 20.25
CA GLU A 27 11.72 0.48 20.24
C GLU A 27 12.59 1.41 19.36
N ASP A 28 13.66 0.89 18.75
CA ASP A 28 14.70 1.71 18.16
C ASP A 28 14.44 2.12 16.70
N ASP A 29 15.20 3.12 16.27
CA ASP A 29 15.22 3.67 14.91
C ASP A 29 15.84 2.70 13.87
N SER A 30 15.94 1.41 14.21
CA SER A 30 16.57 0.40 13.37
C SER A 30 15.77 0.13 12.10
N GLN A 31 16.46 -0.51 11.17
CA GLN A 31 15.84 -1.00 9.95
C GLN A 31 14.99 -2.22 10.28
N ASN A 32 13.70 -2.15 9.96
CA ASN A 32 12.74 -3.23 10.15
C ASN A 32 12.62 -4.01 8.84
N ILE A 33 12.66 -5.34 8.95
CA ILE A 33 12.55 -6.27 7.82
C ILE A 33 11.27 -7.08 7.98
N VAL A 34 10.36 -6.98 7.02
CA VAL A 34 9.07 -7.68 7.07
C VAL A 34 8.89 -8.50 5.81
N THR A 35 8.52 -9.77 5.97
CA THR A 35 8.18 -10.65 4.85
C THR A 35 6.66 -10.81 4.74
N ILE A 36 6.10 -10.53 3.58
CA ILE A 36 4.66 -10.60 3.34
C ILE A 36 4.35 -11.62 2.27
N TRP A 37 3.44 -12.54 2.57
CA TRP A 37 2.95 -13.52 1.61
C TRP A 37 1.70 -13.01 0.89
N GLN A 38 1.75 -12.95 -0.45
CA GLN A 38 0.61 -12.61 -1.31
C GLN A 38 0.33 -13.80 -2.26
N PRO A 39 -0.29 -14.89 -1.77
CA PRO A 39 -0.45 -16.13 -2.53
C PRO A 39 -1.49 -16.05 -3.63
N ARG A 40 -1.30 -16.84 -4.68
CA ARG A 40 -2.40 -17.26 -5.55
C ARG A 40 -2.81 -18.69 -5.22
N GLY A 41 -4.10 -18.95 -5.13
CA GLY A 41 -4.58 -20.31 -4.91
C GLY A 41 -6.08 -20.44 -5.11
N ARG A 42 -6.58 -21.65 -4.97
CA ARG A 42 -8.01 -21.94 -5.07
C ARG A 42 -8.56 -22.20 -3.67
N VAL A 43 -9.70 -21.59 -3.38
CA VAL A 43 -10.50 -21.89 -2.19
C VAL A 43 -11.74 -22.63 -2.64
N GLU A 44 -11.83 -23.91 -2.29
CA GLU A 44 -12.99 -24.75 -2.54
C GLU A 44 -14.10 -24.49 -1.53
N ASP A 45 -15.33 -24.89 -1.90
CA ASP A 45 -16.51 -24.82 -1.04
C ASP A 45 -16.73 -23.45 -0.38
N ILE A 46 -16.33 -22.36 -1.05
CA ILE A 46 -16.37 -21.02 -0.45
C ILE A 46 -17.75 -20.71 0.16
N THR A 47 -18.85 -21.08 -0.50
CA THR A 47 -20.21 -20.81 -0.01
C THR A 47 -20.69 -21.71 1.13
N VAL A 48 -19.89 -22.68 1.54
CA VAL A 48 -20.23 -23.71 2.54
C VAL A 48 -19.17 -23.78 3.64
N PHE A 49 -17.93 -24.05 3.30
CA PHE A 49 -16.84 -24.10 4.26
C PHE A 49 -15.56 -23.86 3.45
N PRO A 50 -15.02 -22.63 3.44
CA PRO A 50 -13.89 -22.29 2.58
C PRO A 50 -12.69 -23.20 2.87
N LYS A 51 -12.16 -23.89 1.85
CA LYS A 51 -10.99 -24.77 1.97
C LYS A 51 -9.89 -24.36 1.00
N PRO A 52 -8.76 -23.80 1.46
CA PRO A 52 -7.62 -23.57 0.58
C PRO A 52 -7.05 -24.90 0.05
N VAL A 53 -6.74 -24.97 -1.24
CA VAL A 53 -6.23 -26.18 -1.91
C VAL A 53 -4.82 -25.97 -2.44
N GLY A 54 -3.94 -26.94 -2.20
CA GLY A 54 -2.57 -26.95 -2.74
C GLY A 54 -1.70 -25.85 -2.16
N MET A 55 -1.92 -25.50 -0.90
CA MET A 55 -1.26 -24.37 -0.23
C MET A 55 -0.11 -24.80 0.70
N GLN A 56 0.06 -26.11 0.99
CA GLN A 56 1.05 -26.59 1.95
C GLN A 56 2.50 -26.29 1.51
N SER A 57 2.90 -26.67 0.29
CA SER A 57 4.25 -26.37 -0.24
C SER A 57 4.53 -24.87 -0.33
N LYS A 58 3.50 -24.07 -0.65
CA LYS A 58 3.58 -22.61 -0.64
C LYS A 58 3.80 -22.05 0.76
N ALA A 59 3.07 -22.55 1.74
CA ALA A 59 3.24 -22.16 3.14
C ALA A 59 4.65 -22.51 3.63
N GLU A 60 5.10 -23.76 3.43
CA GLU A 60 6.45 -24.20 3.78
C GLU A 60 7.50 -23.29 3.11
N SER A 61 7.36 -23.03 1.81
CA SER A 61 8.30 -22.19 1.08
C SER A 61 8.27 -20.73 1.55
N PHE A 62 7.12 -20.19 1.98
CA PHE A 62 7.02 -18.87 2.58
C PHE A 62 7.75 -18.82 3.93
N LEU A 63 7.48 -19.77 4.83
CA LEU A 63 8.13 -19.85 6.14
C LEU A 63 9.65 -19.94 6.00
N LYS A 64 10.13 -20.82 5.12
CA LYS A 64 11.55 -20.97 4.79
C LYS A 64 12.15 -19.65 4.28
N ARG A 65 11.43 -18.90 3.44
CA ARG A 65 11.93 -17.62 2.92
C ARG A 65 11.99 -16.56 4.00
N ALA A 66 10.94 -16.43 4.79
CA ALA A 66 10.89 -15.47 5.88
C ALA A 66 12.06 -15.64 6.85
N SER A 67 12.40 -16.89 7.19
CA SER A 67 13.57 -17.20 8.03
C SER A 67 14.91 -16.99 7.33
N ALA A 68 15.00 -17.20 6.01
CA ALA A 68 16.25 -17.01 5.26
C ALA A 68 16.57 -15.55 4.93
N GLU A 69 15.57 -14.67 4.95
CA GLU A 69 15.69 -13.23 4.69
C GLU A 69 15.88 -12.41 5.98
N ASP A 70 16.16 -13.09 7.10
CA ASP A 70 16.33 -12.48 8.44
C ASP A 70 15.17 -11.53 8.79
N ALA A 71 13.93 -11.93 8.46
CA ALA A 71 12.78 -11.10 8.73
C ALA A 71 12.56 -10.93 10.25
N HIS A 72 12.06 -9.76 10.65
CA HIS A 72 11.69 -9.49 12.03
C HIS A 72 10.24 -9.92 12.28
N LEU A 73 9.39 -9.76 11.26
CA LEU A 73 7.99 -10.20 11.25
C LEU A 73 7.63 -10.79 9.88
N ALA A 74 6.82 -11.84 9.88
CA ALA A 74 6.31 -12.45 8.66
C ALA A 74 4.79 -12.69 8.74
N ALA A 75 4.05 -12.22 7.73
CA ALA A 75 2.59 -12.25 7.74
C ALA A 75 2.02 -13.07 6.57
N ALA A 76 1.09 -13.97 6.89
CA ALA A 76 0.31 -14.74 5.94
C ALA A 76 -1.17 -14.31 5.96
N PRO A 77 -1.86 -14.25 4.81
CA PRO A 77 -3.25 -13.81 4.74
C PRO A 77 -4.20 -14.77 5.44
N GLU A 78 -5.38 -14.27 5.80
CA GLU A 78 -6.52 -15.10 6.23
C GLU A 78 -6.77 -16.24 5.25
N TRP A 79 -7.11 -17.43 5.73
CA TRP A 79 -7.33 -18.65 4.93
C TRP A 79 -6.12 -19.23 4.20
N ALA A 80 -4.90 -18.70 4.39
CA ALA A 80 -3.73 -19.18 3.65
C ALA A 80 -3.01 -20.36 4.31
N TYR A 81 -2.93 -20.37 5.64
CA TYR A 81 -2.24 -21.41 6.41
C TYR A 81 -3.23 -22.44 6.97
N ASN A 82 -2.91 -23.74 7.01
CA ASN A 82 -3.71 -24.70 7.77
C ASN A 82 -3.05 -24.93 9.14
N ILE A 83 -3.83 -24.81 10.22
CA ILE A 83 -3.35 -25.05 11.59
C ILE A 83 -2.78 -26.47 11.77
N ASP A 84 -3.24 -27.43 10.97
CA ASP A 84 -2.72 -28.81 11.01
C ASP A 84 -1.25 -28.89 10.57
N TRP A 85 -0.75 -27.93 9.81
CA TRP A 85 0.64 -27.93 9.34
C TRP A 85 1.64 -27.44 10.39
N ILE A 86 1.22 -27.06 11.60
CA ILE A 86 2.13 -26.59 12.65
C ILE A 86 3.21 -27.63 12.94
N GLU A 87 2.83 -28.89 13.13
CA GLU A 87 3.74 -29.98 13.46
C GLU A 87 4.69 -30.32 12.29
N ASP A 88 4.24 -30.13 11.05
CA ASP A 88 5.06 -30.35 9.84
C ASP A 88 6.07 -29.20 9.60
N HIS A 89 5.84 -28.03 10.20
CA HIS A 89 6.61 -26.81 9.97
C HIS A 89 7.27 -26.26 11.25
N ASP A 90 7.38 -27.07 12.30
CA ASP A 90 7.91 -26.70 13.62
C ASP A 90 9.34 -26.11 13.52
N ASP A 91 10.19 -26.74 12.72
CA ASP A 91 11.57 -26.35 12.40
C ASP A 91 11.68 -24.91 11.85
N PHE A 92 10.59 -24.37 11.29
CA PHE A 92 10.53 -22.98 10.82
C PHE A 92 9.82 -22.06 11.80
N LEU A 93 8.67 -22.47 12.32
CA LEU A 93 7.80 -21.65 13.17
C LEU A 93 8.45 -21.30 14.52
N PHE A 94 9.25 -22.21 15.05
CA PHE A 94 9.90 -22.09 16.36
C PHE A 94 11.43 -22.05 16.26
N ALA A 95 11.96 -21.80 15.06
CA ALA A 95 13.40 -21.69 14.83
C ALA A 95 14.05 -20.66 15.77
N ASP A 96 15.29 -20.92 16.21
CA ASP A 96 15.99 -20.06 17.16
C ASP A 96 16.21 -18.61 16.69
N THR A 97 16.22 -18.38 15.37
CA THR A 97 16.43 -17.06 14.76
C THR A 97 15.30 -16.68 13.79
N GLY A 98 14.15 -17.33 13.86
CA GLY A 98 13.00 -17.03 12.99
C GLY A 98 12.29 -15.70 13.34
N PRO A 99 11.52 -15.12 12.39
CA PRO A 99 10.69 -13.94 12.62
C PRO A 99 9.54 -14.23 13.59
N LEU A 100 8.88 -13.17 14.07
CA LEU A 100 7.54 -13.30 14.62
C LEU A 100 6.57 -13.62 13.46
N PHE A 101 5.98 -14.82 13.44
CA PHE A 101 4.98 -15.18 12.45
C PHE A 101 3.57 -14.74 12.89
N VAL A 102 2.79 -14.19 11.96
CA VAL A 102 1.36 -13.94 12.11
C VAL A 102 0.63 -14.61 10.97
N LEU A 103 -0.04 -15.73 11.26
CA LEU A 103 -0.57 -16.62 10.22
C LEU A 103 -2.10 -16.66 10.24
N GLY A 104 -2.72 -16.05 9.22
CA GLY A 104 -4.14 -16.19 8.96
C GLY A 104 -4.47 -17.62 8.49
N CYS A 105 -5.29 -18.33 9.27
CA CYS A 105 -5.53 -19.75 9.03
C CYS A 105 -6.80 -20.02 8.22
N ALA A 106 -6.86 -21.21 7.63
CA ALA A 106 -8.04 -21.81 7.02
C ALA A 106 -9.16 -21.97 8.07
N PRO A 107 -10.43 -21.89 7.65
CA PRO A 107 -11.55 -22.22 8.53
C PRO A 107 -11.46 -23.64 9.08
N VAL A 108 -11.85 -23.81 10.34
CA VAL A 108 -11.89 -25.10 11.05
C VAL A 108 -13.28 -25.26 11.68
N GLN A 109 -13.87 -26.45 11.63
CA GLN A 109 -15.14 -26.69 12.33
C GLN A 109 -14.95 -26.54 13.84
N VAL A 110 -15.97 -26.05 14.55
CA VAL A 110 -15.86 -25.77 16.00
C VAL A 110 -15.42 -27.02 16.78
N ASP A 111 -16.11 -28.16 16.59
CA ASP A 111 -15.81 -29.43 17.27
C ASP A 111 -14.40 -29.96 16.93
N GLU A 112 -13.96 -29.77 15.69
CA GLU A 112 -12.61 -30.13 15.25
C GLU A 112 -11.56 -29.22 15.89
N MET A 113 -11.84 -27.92 15.99
CA MET A 113 -10.94 -26.94 16.59
C MET A 113 -10.78 -27.17 18.10
N GLU A 114 -11.85 -27.50 18.83
CA GLU A 114 -11.75 -27.87 20.25
C GLU A 114 -10.80 -29.05 20.47
N THR A 115 -10.98 -30.09 19.65
CA THR A 115 -10.11 -31.28 19.68
C THR A 115 -8.68 -30.91 19.34
N ARG A 116 -8.48 -30.14 18.26
CA ARG A 116 -7.14 -29.76 17.79
C ARG A 116 -6.41 -28.86 18.78
N LEU A 117 -7.10 -27.93 19.43
CA LEU A 117 -6.51 -27.11 20.50
C LEU A 117 -6.06 -27.95 21.70
N ALA A 118 -6.82 -28.98 22.06
CA ALA A 118 -6.42 -29.90 23.14
C ALA A 118 -5.17 -30.71 22.76
N GLU A 119 -5.11 -31.23 21.54
CA GLU A 119 -3.94 -31.96 21.00
C GLU A 119 -2.70 -31.06 20.93
N LEU A 120 -2.82 -29.87 20.34
CA LEU A 120 -1.72 -28.90 20.27
C LEU A 120 -1.26 -28.46 21.65
N ASN A 121 -2.14 -28.45 22.66
CA ASN A 121 -1.75 -28.11 24.03
C ASN A 121 -0.94 -29.24 24.72
N GLU A 122 -0.94 -30.47 24.19
CA GLU A 122 -0.05 -31.53 24.66
C GLU A 122 1.39 -31.24 24.24
N GLU A 123 1.61 -30.79 23.00
CA GLU A 123 2.92 -30.52 22.39
C GLU A 123 3.44 -29.08 22.60
N TYR A 124 2.53 -28.10 22.71
CA TYR A 124 2.82 -26.66 22.89
C TYR A 124 2.07 -26.07 24.09
N ASP A 125 2.49 -24.91 24.61
CA ASP A 125 1.66 -24.10 25.51
C ASP A 125 0.66 -23.30 24.68
N CYS A 126 -0.56 -23.83 24.52
CA CYS A 126 -1.58 -23.19 23.69
C CYS A 126 -2.39 -22.17 24.48
N TYR A 127 -2.48 -20.96 23.94
CA TYR A 127 -3.25 -19.87 24.54
C TYR A 127 -4.33 -19.34 23.61
N SER A 128 -5.58 -19.28 24.06
CA SER A 128 -6.70 -18.68 23.31
C SER A 128 -7.11 -17.31 23.83
N ALA A 129 -7.33 -16.36 22.92
CA ALA A 129 -7.82 -15.02 23.25
C ALA A 129 -9.18 -15.07 23.94
N GLU A 130 -9.98 -16.10 23.69
CA GLU A 130 -11.34 -16.29 24.22
C GLU A 130 -11.37 -16.64 25.71
N SER A 131 -10.28 -17.17 26.28
CA SER A 131 -10.28 -17.54 27.71
C SER A 131 -10.50 -16.32 28.61
N GLU A 132 -11.34 -16.42 29.63
CA GLU A 132 -11.62 -15.28 30.53
C GLU A 132 -10.54 -15.05 31.60
N THR A 133 -9.70 -16.06 31.88
CA THR A 133 -8.82 -16.05 33.07
C THR A 133 -7.34 -16.14 32.74
N ASP A 134 -6.90 -17.24 32.14
CA ASP A 134 -5.50 -17.67 32.12
C ASP A 134 -4.94 -17.90 30.72
N GLY A 135 -5.78 -17.81 29.69
CA GLY A 135 -5.38 -18.07 28.32
C GLY A 135 -5.69 -19.49 27.91
N SER A 136 -6.36 -20.29 28.73
CA SER A 136 -6.69 -21.68 28.40
C SER A 136 -7.18 -21.89 26.95
N PRO A 137 -6.77 -23.00 26.30
CA PRO A 137 -7.11 -23.27 24.92
C PRO A 137 -8.60 -23.57 24.78
N THR A 138 -9.37 -22.57 24.37
CA THR A 138 -10.84 -22.66 24.18
C THR A 138 -11.26 -22.01 22.88
N VAL A 139 -12.35 -22.50 22.31
CA VAL A 139 -13.04 -21.89 21.17
C VAL A 139 -14.08 -20.86 21.67
N PRO A 140 -14.62 -19.98 20.81
CA PRO A 140 -15.68 -19.06 21.20
C PRO A 140 -17.01 -19.80 21.47
N ASP A 141 -17.78 -19.31 22.44
CA ASP A 141 -19.12 -19.82 22.81
C ASP A 141 -20.25 -19.09 22.04
N GLU A 142 -19.97 -18.66 20.81
CA GLU A 142 -20.95 -18.00 19.94
C GLU A 142 -21.62 -19.01 18.98
N PRO A 143 -22.85 -18.74 18.52
CA PRO A 143 -23.51 -19.60 17.54
C PRO A 143 -22.75 -19.63 16.21
N GLY A 144 -22.45 -20.83 15.71
CA GLY A 144 -21.82 -21.02 14.40
C GLY A 144 -21.45 -22.47 14.17
N GLU A 145 -20.84 -22.75 13.02
CA GLU A 145 -20.39 -24.09 12.62
C GLU A 145 -18.87 -24.18 12.45
N PHE A 146 -18.22 -23.06 12.18
CA PHE A 146 -16.77 -22.99 12.00
C PHE A 146 -16.20 -21.70 12.55
N VAL A 147 -14.91 -21.73 12.88
CA VAL A 147 -14.11 -20.56 13.25
C VAL A 147 -13.06 -20.27 12.18
N THR A 148 -12.57 -19.04 12.11
CA THR A 148 -11.41 -18.67 11.29
C THR A 148 -10.29 -18.22 12.23
N PRO A 149 -9.28 -19.07 12.49
CA PRO A 149 -8.21 -18.75 13.41
C PRO A 149 -7.14 -17.85 12.78
N THR A 150 -6.44 -17.10 13.64
CA THR A 150 -5.12 -16.54 13.38
C THR A 150 -4.19 -17.07 14.47
N ILE A 151 -3.03 -17.57 14.09
CA ILE A 151 -2.04 -18.11 15.04
C ILE A 151 -0.76 -17.28 15.07
N ILE A 152 -0.17 -17.19 16.25
CA ILE A 152 1.10 -16.50 16.54
C ILE A 152 1.97 -17.46 17.36
N PRO A 153 2.87 -18.22 16.70
CA PRO A 153 3.82 -19.08 17.39
C PRO A 153 4.90 -18.26 18.09
N ILE A 154 5.33 -18.71 19.26
CA ILE A 154 6.38 -18.11 20.08
C ILE A 154 7.34 -19.23 20.52
N ALA A 155 8.57 -19.18 20.04
CA ALA A 155 9.63 -20.12 20.45
C ALA A 155 9.87 -20.09 21.97
N ALA A 156 10.16 -21.27 22.55
CA ALA A 156 10.48 -21.47 23.95
C ALA A 156 11.67 -20.59 24.38
N ASN A 157 12.65 -20.42 23.48
CA ASN A 157 13.84 -19.64 23.75
C ASN A 157 13.57 -18.12 23.93
N ALA A 158 12.39 -17.63 23.51
CA ALA A 158 11.92 -16.26 23.77
C ALA A 158 11.25 -16.13 25.15
N ARG A 159 11.07 -17.23 25.87
CA ARG A 159 10.36 -17.32 27.15
C ARG A 159 11.34 -17.81 28.21
N ARG A 160 11.89 -16.89 29.01
CA ARG A 160 12.94 -17.24 29.97
C ARG A 160 12.44 -18.29 30.96
N GLY A 161 13.17 -19.40 31.04
CA GLY A 161 12.88 -20.48 31.97
C GLY A 161 11.84 -21.50 31.50
N GLU A 162 11.27 -21.32 30.30
CA GLU A 162 10.34 -22.24 29.69
C GLU A 162 11.07 -23.15 28.68
N ASP A 163 10.69 -24.43 28.63
CA ASP A 163 11.25 -25.43 27.71
C ASP A 163 10.30 -25.81 26.58
N LYS A 164 9.09 -25.24 26.57
CA LYS A 164 8.01 -25.53 25.64
C LYS A 164 7.70 -24.32 24.77
N ASP A 165 7.51 -24.52 23.47
CA ASP A 165 7.05 -23.46 22.58
C ASP A 165 5.60 -23.08 22.93
N ALA A 166 5.22 -21.83 22.70
CA ALA A 166 3.86 -21.34 22.88
C ALA A 166 3.15 -21.10 21.55
N LEU A 167 1.85 -21.34 21.53
CA LEU A 167 1.00 -21.07 20.39
C LEU A 167 -0.18 -20.18 20.81
N PHE A 168 -0.17 -18.93 20.39
CA PHE A 168 -1.28 -18.01 20.62
C PHE A 168 -2.28 -18.13 19.48
N VAL A 169 -3.55 -18.33 19.82
CA VAL A 169 -4.66 -18.48 18.88
C VAL A 169 -5.73 -17.43 19.18
N GLN A 170 -6.22 -16.77 18.14
CA GLN A 170 -7.39 -15.90 18.20
C GLN A 170 -8.33 -16.22 17.04
N PHE A 171 -9.60 -15.87 17.17
CA PHE A 171 -10.61 -16.12 16.14
C PHE A 171 -11.14 -14.83 15.55
N LYS A 172 -11.53 -14.85 14.28
CA LYS A 172 -12.16 -13.73 13.61
C LYS A 172 -13.40 -13.26 14.37
N ASN A 173 -13.43 -11.98 14.75
CA ASN A 173 -14.45 -11.37 15.61
C ASN A 173 -15.64 -10.82 14.81
N LYS A 174 -15.50 -10.72 13.47
CA LYS A 174 -16.55 -10.18 12.62
C LYS A 174 -16.60 -10.83 11.26
N HIS A 175 -17.76 -11.32 10.84
CA HIS A 175 -17.97 -11.78 9.46
C HIS A 175 -17.94 -10.64 8.43
N MET A 176 -17.54 -10.94 7.19
CA MET A 176 -17.72 -10.05 6.05
C MET A 176 -19.21 -9.95 5.65
N SER A 177 -19.73 -8.74 5.46
CA SER A 177 -21.13 -8.53 5.02
C SER A 177 -21.23 -8.41 3.48
N SER A 178 -21.53 -9.53 2.82
CA SER A 178 -21.82 -9.68 1.37
C SER A 178 -20.69 -9.30 0.37
N ARG A 179 -20.85 -9.74 -0.89
CA ARG A 179 -19.94 -9.71 -2.07
C ARG A 179 -18.93 -10.84 -2.24
N ALA A 180 -18.19 -11.29 -1.21
CA ALA A 180 -17.28 -12.44 -1.37
C ALA A 180 -17.88 -13.77 -0.89
N ASN A 181 -18.61 -13.77 0.22
CA ASN A 181 -19.11 -15.00 0.82
C ASN A 181 -20.17 -14.77 1.91
N ASP A 182 -21.42 -15.15 1.66
CA ASP A 182 -22.48 -15.11 2.70
C ASP A 182 -22.28 -16.17 3.79
N VAL A 183 -21.32 -17.10 3.62
CA VAL A 183 -21.16 -18.21 4.55
C VAL A 183 -20.71 -17.75 5.92
N GLU A 184 -19.84 -16.73 6.00
CA GLU A 184 -19.37 -16.23 7.29
C GLU A 184 -20.55 -15.62 8.06
N LEU A 185 -21.35 -14.79 7.38
CA LEU A 185 -22.57 -14.20 7.95
C LEU A 185 -23.54 -15.27 8.48
N LYS A 186 -23.57 -16.47 7.88
CA LYS A 186 -24.53 -17.53 8.23
C LYS A 186 -23.98 -18.54 9.24
N ARG A 187 -22.67 -18.78 9.25
CA ARG A 187 -22.06 -19.99 9.83
C ARG A 187 -20.75 -19.74 10.56
N LEU A 188 -20.15 -18.54 10.50
CA LEU A 188 -18.98 -18.22 11.31
C LEU A 188 -19.40 -18.10 12.77
N CYS A 189 -18.72 -18.84 13.65
CA CYS A 189 -18.69 -18.58 15.07
C CYS A 189 -17.69 -17.43 15.31
N GLU A 190 -18.21 -16.25 15.67
CA GLU A 190 -17.40 -15.05 15.89
C GLU A 190 -16.61 -15.17 17.22
N GLY A 191 -15.34 -14.80 17.19
CA GLY A 191 -14.56 -14.57 18.40
C GLY A 191 -15.01 -13.30 19.13
N THR A 192 -14.56 -13.16 20.38
CA THR A 192 -14.90 -12.01 21.22
C THR A 192 -13.70 -11.11 21.51
N LYS A 193 -12.48 -11.64 21.40
CA LYS A 193 -11.22 -10.98 21.73
C LYS A 193 -10.13 -11.25 20.71
N ILE A 194 -9.08 -10.44 20.75
CA ILE A 194 -7.81 -10.65 20.01
C ILE A 194 -6.64 -10.51 20.98
N TRP A 195 -5.45 -10.98 20.59
CA TRP A 195 -4.23 -10.77 21.35
C TRP A 195 -3.60 -9.41 21.04
N GLY A 196 -2.99 -8.80 22.06
CA GLY A 196 -2.07 -7.67 21.93
C GLY A 196 -0.74 -8.02 22.59
N PHE A 197 0.35 -7.92 21.85
CA PHE A 197 1.70 -8.20 22.33
C PHE A 197 2.37 -6.89 22.66
N ARG A 198 2.35 -6.51 23.94
CA ARG A 198 3.06 -5.34 24.48
C ARG A 198 3.89 -5.79 25.67
N PHE A 199 5.19 -5.59 25.57
CA PHE A 199 6.16 -5.89 26.62
C PHE A 199 6.73 -4.58 27.18
N PHE A 200 7.30 -4.62 28.38
CA PHE A 200 7.49 -3.42 29.23
C PHE A 200 8.24 -2.27 28.55
N ASP A 201 9.22 -2.58 27.70
CA ASP A 201 10.03 -1.60 26.97
C ASP A 201 10.13 -2.02 25.49
N GLY A 202 9.19 -1.59 24.65
CA GLY A 202 9.22 -2.00 23.24
C GLY A 202 8.01 -1.58 22.41
N ALA A 203 8.12 -1.85 21.11
CA ALA A 203 7.00 -1.73 20.20
C ALA A 203 5.94 -2.80 20.50
N ALA A 204 4.67 -2.46 20.30
CA ALA A 204 3.58 -3.42 20.43
C ALA A 204 3.20 -4.04 19.08
N VAL A 205 2.68 -5.27 19.09
CA VAL A 205 2.11 -5.92 17.90
C VAL A 205 0.67 -6.32 18.19
N VAL A 206 -0.26 -5.94 17.30
CA VAL A 206 -1.66 -6.35 17.38
C VAL A 206 -2.09 -7.00 16.05
N PRO A 207 -2.20 -8.34 16.00
CA PRO A 207 -2.75 -9.05 14.86
C PRO A 207 -4.28 -9.04 14.88
N TRP A 208 -4.91 -8.92 13.72
CA TRP A 208 -6.37 -8.95 13.57
C TRP A 208 -6.79 -9.31 12.14
N THR A 209 -8.03 -9.77 11.97
CA THR A 209 -8.44 -10.54 10.78
C THR A 209 -9.45 -9.78 9.93
N CYS A 210 -9.08 -9.39 8.72
CA CYS A 210 -9.97 -8.96 7.64
C CYS A 210 -11.11 -8.00 8.08
N SER A 211 -12.35 -8.49 8.18
CA SER A 211 -13.55 -7.73 8.60
C SER A 211 -13.60 -7.32 10.06
N ASP A 212 -12.65 -7.71 10.91
CA ASP A 212 -12.54 -7.20 12.29
C ASP A 212 -12.53 -5.66 12.32
N VAL A 213 -12.04 -5.01 11.25
CA VAL A 213 -12.13 -3.54 11.04
C VAL A 213 -13.56 -2.98 11.05
N MET A 214 -14.56 -3.80 10.68
CA MET A 214 -15.97 -3.43 10.70
C MET A 214 -16.57 -3.51 12.10
N HIS A 215 -15.92 -4.18 13.04
CA HIS A 215 -16.36 -4.24 14.43
C HIS A 215 -15.95 -2.96 15.15
N ARG A 216 -16.87 -2.02 15.29
CA ARG A 216 -16.59 -0.65 15.79
C ARG A 216 -15.85 -0.63 17.13
N GLU A 217 -16.30 -1.39 18.12
CA GLU A 217 -15.68 -1.44 19.45
C GLU A 217 -14.24 -1.95 19.37
N LEU A 218 -14.03 -3.11 18.73
CA LEU A 218 -12.71 -3.69 18.52
C LEU A 218 -11.78 -2.75 17.73
N LYS A 219 -12.26 -2.15 16.63
CA LYS A 219 -11.51 -1.16 15.85
C LYS A 219 -11.02 -0.02 16.74
N ASN A 220 -11.89 0.54 17.58
CA ASN A 220 -11.51 1.63 18.47
C ASN A 220 -10.49 1.20 19.53
N GLU A 221 -10.59 -0.03 20.05
CA GLU A 221 -9.61 -0.59 20.98
C GLU A 221 -8.26 -0.81 20.30
N VAL A 222 -8.23 -1.33 19.06
CA VAL A 222 -7.01 -1.49 18.25
C VAL A 222 -6.35 -0.14 17.98
N LEU A 223 -7.13 0.88 17.58
CA LEU A 223 -6.63 2.24 17.41
C LEU A 223 -6.00 2.76 18.70
N THR A 224 -6.70 2.65 19.83
CA THR A 224 -6.20 3.08 21.14
C THR A 224 -4.91 2.34 21.51
N PHE A 225 -4.87 1.02 21.33
CA PHE A 225 -3.71 0.20 21.64
C PHE A 225 -2.49 0.55 20.77
N CYS A 226 -2.70 0.80 19.47
CA CYS A 226 -1.63 1.20 18.56
C CYS A 226 -1.12 2.62 18.84
N GLN A 227 -2.01 3.53 19.23
CA GLN A 227 -1.69 4.95 19.40
C GLN A 227 -1.06 5.27 20.76
N ASP A 228 -1.04 4.32 21.70
CA ASP A 228 -0.44 4.48 23.03
C ASP A 228 1.11 4.47 23.01
N GLY A 229 1.73 4.03 21.91
CA GLY A 229 3.19 4.02 21.75
C GLY A 229 3.61 3.36 20.43
N PRO A 230 4.92 3.10 20.22
CA PRO A 230 5.39 2.42 19.02
C PRO A 230 4.65 1.10 18.79
N SER A 231 4.11 0.87 17.58
CA SER A 231 3.27 -0.29 17.34
C SER A 231 3.18 -0.76 15.89
N TYR A 232 2.77 -2.03 15.75
CA TYR A 232 2.43 -2.71 14.52
C TYR A 232 1.00 -3.21 14.56
N SER A 233 0.17 -2.72 13.65
CA SER A 233 -1.11 -3.34 13.32
C SER A 233 -0.90 -4.35 12.19
N VAL A 234 -1.07 -5.64 12.46
CA VAL A 234 -0.86 -6.70 11.45
C VAL A 234 -2.21 -7.24 11.00
N HIS A 235 -2.62 -6.86 9.80
CA HIS A 235 -3.93 -7.16 9.25
C HIS A 235 -3.83 -8.31 8.24
N VAL A 236 -4.26 -9.50 8.66
CA VAL A 236 -4.33 -10.68 7.78
C VAL A 236 -5.69 -10.73 7.08
N GLN A 237 -5.72 -10.84 5.76
CA GLN A 237 -6.91 -10.55 4.97
C GLN A 237 -7.14 -11.57 3.85
N CYS A 238 -8.41 -11.87 3.60
CA CYS A 238 -8.92 -12.31 2.31
C CYS A 238 -9.91 -11.25 1.82
N ASN A 239 -9.42 -10.01 1.68
CA ASN A 239 -10.25 -8.84 1.40
C ASN A 239 -10.44 -8.65 -0.11
N PRO A 240 -11.69 -8.72 -0.60
CA PRO A 240 -11.96 -8.56 -2.00
C PRO A 240 -11.81 -7.13 -2.53
N ASP A 241 -11.85 -6.15 -1.64
CA ASP A 241 -11.87 -4.73 -1.94
C ASP A 241 -10.94 -3.98 -0.97
N PRO A 242 -9.60 -4.10 -1.14
CA PRO A 242 -8.60 -3.53 -0.22
C PRO A 242 -8.66 -2.02 -0.06
N PHE A 243 -9.28 -1.33 -1.03
CA PHE A 243 -9.46 0.11 -1.07
C PHE A 243 -10.88 0.56 -0.71
N ASN A 244 -11.71 -0.38 -0.24
CA ASN A 244 -12.99 -0.04 0.33
C ASN A 244 -12.83 0.99 1.45
N LYS A 245 -13.70 2.01 1.45
CA LYS A 245 -13.66 3.14 2.41
C LYS A 245 -13.51 2.73 3.86
N THR A 246 -14.00 1.55 4.26
CA THR A 246 -13.87 1.06 5.63
C THR A 246 -12.40 0.84 6.03
N TRP A 247 -11.61 0.17 5.19
CA TRP A 247 -10.20 -0.10 5.46
C TRP A 247 -9.35 1.16 5.30
N VAL A 248 -9.68 1.97 4.28
CA VAL A 248 -9.04 3.27 4.06
C VAL A 248 -9.22 4.19 5.26
N ASN A 249 -10.44 4.31 5.78
CA ASN A 249 -10.71 5.14 6.96
C ASN A 249 -10.01 4.60 8.21
N TYR A 250 -9.95 3.27 8.38
CA TYR A 250 -9.19 2.70 9.48
C TYR A 250 -7.71 3.07 9.40
N ARG A 251 -7.06 2.89 8.25
CA ARG A 251 -5.65 3.25 8.08
C ARG A 251 -5.45 4.74 8.32
N LYS A 252 -6.33 5.59 7.79
CA LYS A 252 -6.32 7.02 8.06
C LYS A 252 -6.37 7.32 9.57
N GLU A 253 -7.38 6.80 10.27
CA GLU A 253 -7.56 6.99 11.71
C GLU A 253 -6.38 6.44 12.51
N LEU A 254 -5.74 5.35 12.06
CA LEU A 254 -4.58 4.73 12.72
C LEU A 254 -3.39 5.70 12.81
N PHE A 255 -3.14 6.48 11.76
CA PHE A 255 -2.04 7.44 11.68
C PHE A 255 -2.39 8.84 12.23
N GLU A 256 -3.61 9.07 12.75
CA GLU A 256 -3.97 10.31 13.46
C GLU A 256 -3.36 10.34 14.88
N THR A 257 -2.04 10.22 14.97
CA THR A 257 -1.27 10.16 16.22
C THR A 257 0.17 10.64 16.03
N GLU A 258 0.84 11.00 17.12
CA GLU A 258 2.28 11.28 17.17
C GLU A 258 3.11 10.00 17.44
N ALA A 259 2.45 8.88 17.75
CA ALA A 259 3.11 7.60 17.96
C ALA A 259 3.65 7.03 16.63
N GLN A 260 4.74 6.27 16.71
CA GLN A 260 5.23 5.50 15.57
C GLN A 260 4.31 4.30 15.33
N VAL A 261 3.53 4.34 14.27
CA VAL A 261 2.64 3.23 13.92
C VAL A 261 3.05 2.68 12.57
N SER A 262 2.92 1.37 12.41
CA SER A 262 3.00 0.72 11.10
C SER A 262 1.85 -0.25 10.93
N CYS A 263 1.21 -0.26 9.77
CA CYS A 263 0.19 -1.23 9.40
C CYS A 263 0.76 -2.17 8.34
N ILE A 264 0.83 -3.46 8.67
CA ILE A 264 1.26 -4.52 7.76
C ILE A 264 0.01 -5.25 7.29
N VAL A 265 -0.22 -5.28 5.99
CA VAL A 265 -1.37 -5.92 5.37
C VAL A 265 -0.88 -7.14 4.59
N ALA A 266 -1.34 -8.33 4.97
CA ALA A 266 -1.14 -9.55 4.19
C ALA A 266 -2.48 -9.96 3.59
N ASN A 267 -2.61 -9.93 2.27
CA ASN A 267 -3.83 -10.25 1.54
C ASN A 267 -3.55 -11.35 0.51
N TRP A 268 -4.60 -12.07 0.11
CA TRP A 268 -4.48 -12.98 -1.02
C TRP A 268 -4.03 -12.23 -2.26
N GLY A 269 -3.16 -12.87 -3.02
CA GLY A 269 -2.73 -12.47 -4.35
C GLY A 269 -3.70 -12.88 -5.44
N SER A 270 -4.52 -13.91 -5.31
CA SER A 270 -5.75 -14.08 -6.12
C SER A 270 -6.42 -15.37 -5.72
N VAL A 271 -7.76 -15.38 -5.83
CA VAL A 271 -8.54 -16.57 -5.54
C VAL A 271 -9.49 -16.86 -6.71
N PRO A 272 -9.05 -17.58 -7.76
CA PRO A 272 -9.93 -17.96 -8.85
C PRO A 272 -11.04 -18.93 -8.41
N PRO A 273 -12.29 -18.78 -8.89
CA PRO A 273 -12.77 -17.76 -9.84
C PRO A 273 -13.32 -16.47 -9.19
N ILE A 274 -13.17 -16.30 -7.88
CA ILE A 274 -13.81 -15.22 -7.10
C ILE A 274 -13.30 -13.84 -7.54
N GLY A 275 -11.99 -13.66 -7.62
CA GLY A 275 -11.44 -12.39 -8.06
C GLY A 275 -9.93 -12.29 -7.91
N PRO A 276 -9.33 -11.27 -8.56
CA PRO A 276 -7.99 -10.84 -8.23
C PRO A 276 -7.99 -10.16 -6.87
N PHE A 277 -7.12 -10.55 -5.95
CA PHE A 277 -6.90 -9.81 -4.70
C PHE A 277 -5.40 -9.53 -4.56
N GLY A 278 -4.99 -8.48 -3.87
CA GLY A 278 -3.58 -8.09 -3.82
C GLY A 278 -3.40 -6.93 -2.88
N TYR A 279 -2.42 -6.07 -3.16
CA TYR A 279 -2.16 -4.87 -2.34
C TYR A 279 -1.86 -5.18 -0.88
N SER A 280 -1.33 -6.36 -0.63
CA SER A 280 -0.54 -6.61 0.58
C SER A 280 0.58 -5.58 0.65
N GLY A 281 0.98 -5.13 1.82
CA GLY A 281 1.86 -3.99 1.90
C GLY A 281 2.14 -3.51 3.30
N ILE A 282 2.85 -2.40 3.39
CA ILE A 282 3.18 -1.73 4.64
C ILE A 282 2.78 -0.26 4.51
N TYR A 283 2.16 0.26 5.57
CA TYR A 283 1.91 1.67 5.78
C TYR A 283 2.66 2.05 7.06
N THR A 284 3.34 3.18 7.12
CA THR A 284 4.20 3.54 8.25
C THR A 284 4.24 5.04 8.45
N THR A 285 4.30 5.49 9.71
CA THR A 285 4.40 6.91 10.05
C THR A 285 5.66 7.53 9.42
N THR A 286 5.54 8.72 8.85
CA THR A 286 6.63 9.48 8.23
C THR A 286 6.46 10.98 8.48
N ASP A 287 7.56 11.69 8.76
CA ASP A 287 7.59 13.16 8.94
C ASP A 287 7.71 13.88 7.58
N ASP A 288 8.58 13.36 6.71
CA ASP A 288 8.86 13.90 5.39
C ASP A 288 8.75 12.80 4.32
N SER A 289 8.36 13.19 3.11
CA SER A 289 8.32 12.29 1.96
C SER A 289 9.70 11.74 1.56
N THR A 290 9.77 10.45 1.25
CA THR A 290 10.96 9.67 0.85
C THR A 290 11.74 10.18 -0.36
N THR A 291 12.97 9.66 -0.49
CA THR A 291 13.80 9.71 -1.71
C THR A 291 13.13 8.91 -2.81
N LEU A 292 12.24 9.56 -3.54
CA LEU A 292 11.48 8.93 -4.60
C LEU A 292 12.38 8.22 -5.64
N GLU A 293 13.48 8.79 -6.07
CA GLU A 293 14.14 8.30 -7.31
C GLU A 293 14.73 6.88 -7.24
N SER A 294 15.58 6.55 -6.25
CA SER A 294 16.21 5.22 -6.19
C SER A 294 15.22 4.17 -5.72
N GLU A 295 14.47 4.46 -4.65
CA GLU A 295 13.65 3.45 -4.00
C GLU A 295 12.33 3.20 -4.74
N TYR A 296 11.77 4.20 -5.43
CA TYR A 296 10.59 4.00 -6.25
C TYR A 296 10.86 3.06 -7.42
N ASN A 297 11.86 3.38 -8.24
CA ASN A 297 12.16 2.59 -9.43
C ASN A 297 12.57 1.16 -9.05
N ASN A 298 13.44 1.02 -8.04
CA ASN A 298 13.85 -0.30 -7.53
C ASN A 298 12.67 -1.09 -6.97
N SER A 299 11.79 -0.45 -6.19
CA SER A 299 10.61 -1.13 -5.63
C SER A 299 9.63 -1.50 -6.73
N TYR A 300 9.40 -0.63 -7.72
CA TYR A 300 8.55 -0.87 -8.88
C TYR A 300 9.04 -2.04 -9.70
N GLU A 301 10.33 -2.10 -10.05
CA GLU A 301 10.92 -3.23 -10.77
C GLU A 301 10.83 -4.56 -9.99
N ARG A 302 10.66 -4.48 -8.67
CA ARG A 302 10.44 -5.62 -7.78
C ARG A 302 8.95 -5.87 -7.49
N GLY A 303 8.03 -5.23 -8.20
CA GLY A 303 6.59 -5.46 -8.05
C GLY A 303 5.97 -4.76 -6.83
N GLY A 304 6.67 -3.83 -6.21
CA GLY A 304 6.13 -2.93 -5.18
C GLY A 304 5.68 -1.61 -5.76
N LEU A 305 4.88 -0.87 -5.00
CA LEU A 305 4.41 0.43 -5.36
C LEU A 305 4.37 1.33 -4.15
N VAL A 306 5.25 2.30 -4.11
CA VAL A 306 5.38 3.23 -3.00
C VAL A 306 4.44 4.41 -3.22
N ALA A 307 3.96 5.02 -2.13
CA ALA A 307 3.13 6.22 -2.10
C ALA A 307 3.17 6.85 -0.69
N THR A 308 2.65 8.07 -0.51
CA THR A 308 2.46 8.67 0.83
C THR A 308 1.06 9.27 0.99
N GLN A 309 0.77 9.73 2.21
CA GLN A 309 -0.34 10.59 2.62
C GLN A 309 0.18 11.57 3.72
N PRO A 310 0.57 12.82 3.43
CA PRO A 310 1.34 13.68 4.33
C PRO A 310 0.39 14.40 5.28
N ASN A 311 -0.87 14.59 4.86
CA ASN A 311 -1.96 15.10 5.70
C ASN A 311 -2.19 14.24 6.94
N ILE A 312 -1.76 12.98 6.91
CA ILE A 312 -1.80 12.05 8.05
C ILE A 312 -0.42 11.48 8.38
N GLY A 313 0.67 12.06 7.84
CA GLY A 313 2.05 11.63 8.13
C GLY A 313 2.31 10.15 7.86
N CYS A 314 1.88 9.61 6.70
CA CYS A 314 2.01 8.19 6.39
C CYS A 314 2.72 7.96 5.05
N GLU A 315 3.64 7.00 4.98
CA GLU A 315 4.20 6.42 3.77
C GLU A 315 3.73 4.98 3.63
N TYR A 316 3.46 4.52 2.41
CA TYR A 316 3.05 3.14 2.20
C TYR A 316 3.58 2.53 0.92
N LEU A 317 3.65 1.19 0.92
CA LEU A 317 4.10 0.37 -0.18
C LEU A 317 3.12 -0.79 -0.34
N CYS A 318 2.58 -0.96 -1.54
CA CYS A 318 1.72 -2.09 -1.88
C CYS A 318 2.36 -3.02 -2.90
N LEU A 319 2.10 -4.31 -2.77
CA LEU A 319 2.58 -5.37 -3.66
C LEU A 319 1.58 -5.63 -4.78
N ILE A 320 2.08 -5.57 -6.01
CA ILE A 320 1.27 -5.67 -7.22
C ILE A 320 1.09 -7.14 -7.69
N PRO A 321 2.17 -7.95 -7.90
CA PRO A 321 2.04 -9.26 -8.53
C PRO A 321 1.32 -10.29 -7.67
N ASP A 322 0.63 -11.23 -8.32
CA ASP A 322 0.09 -12.43 -7.69
C ASP A 322 1.19 -13.42 -7.31
N ASP A 323 0.91 -14.25 -6.32
CA ASP A 323 1.67 -15.45 -6.01
C ASP A 323 3.15 -15.18 -5.74
N ILE A 324 3.36 -14.30 -4.77
CA ILE A 324 4.68 -13.84 -4.37
C ILE A 324 4.88 -13.88 -2.86
N VAL A 325 6.15 -13.91 -2.49
CA VAL A 325 6.64 -13.56 -1.16
C VAL A 325 7.58 -12.38 -1.34
N SER A 326 7.33 -11.28 -0.64
CA SER A 326 8.16 -10.07 -0.73
C SER A 326 8.71 -9.66 0.62
N THR A 327 9.99 -9.32 0.63
CA THR A 327 10.68 -8.73 1.78
C THR A 327 10.69 -7.22 1.62
N VAL A 328 10.03 -6.54 2.54
CA VAL A 328 9.94 -5.08 2.60
C VAL A 328 10.81 -4.59 3.74
N ILE A 329 11.54 -3.52 3.47
CA ILE A 329 12.45 -2.88 4.42
C ILE A 329 11.95 -1.45 4.65
N PHE A 330 11.94 -1.02 5.91
CA PHE A 330 11.60 0.35 6.29
C PHE A 330 12.21 0.69 7.66
N ARG A 331 12.18 1.96 8.04
CA ARG A 331 12.58 2.47 9.34
C ARG A 331 11.41 3.18 9.99
N ARG A 332 11.16 2.87 11.25
CA ARG A 332 10.32 3.69 12.13
C ARG A 332 11.27 4.66 12.84
N LYS A 333 11.00 5.97 12.86
CA LYS A 333 11.90 6.93 13.52
C LYS A 333 11.17 7.81 14.52
N THR A 334 11.82 8.07 15.66
CA THR A 334 11.23 8.74 16.83
C THR A 334 11.27 10.26 16.67
N ASN A 335 10.16 10.94 17.03
CA ASN A 335 10.02 12.41 17.02
C ASN A 335 10.87 13.14 18.08
N HIS A 336 11.98 12.55 18.53
CA HIS A 336 12.78 13.10 19.62
C HIS A 336 13.84 14.09 19.12
N GLY A 337 13.39 15.32 18.85
CA GLY A 337 14.23 16.52 19.01
C GLY A 337 15.42 16.63 18.07
N THR A 338 15.30 16.13 16.84
CA THR A 338 16.34 16.27 15.82
C THR A 338 16.54 17.75 15.44
N PRO A 339 17.80 18.20 15.26
CA PRO A 339 18.07 19.59 14.94
C PRO A 339 17.39 19.97 13.63
N SER A 340 16.77 21.15 13.61
CA SER A 340 16.17 21.74 12.42
C SER A 340 17.13 21.66 11.21
N GLY A 341 16.79 20.86 10.20
CA GLY A 341 17.47 20.90 8.90
C GLY A 341 17.85 19.58 8.23
N SER A 342 17.63 18.40 8.83
CA SER A 342 17.76 17.11 8.11
C SER A 342 16.39 16.47 7.93
N ALA A 343 15.87 16.47 6.71
CA ALA A 343 14.63 15.76 6.36
C ALA A 343 14.75 14.26 6.70
N MET A 344 13.78 13.72 7.46
CA MET A 344 13.84 12.37 8.04
C MET A 344 12.79 11.45 7.42
N MET A 345 13.18 10.24 7.01
CA MET A 345 12.40 9.41 6.07
C MET A 345 12.33 7.94 6.48
N ALA A 346 11.22 7.29 6.16
CA ALA A 346 10.98 5.88 6.47
C ALA A 346 11.80 4.88 5.63
N ASP A 347 12.45 5.28 4.52
CA ASP A 347 13.27 4.39 3.67
C ASP A 347 12.52 3.09 3.26
N LEU A 348 11.22 3.23 2.98
CA LEU A 348 10.32 2.13 2.64
C LEU A 348 10.60 1.61 1.22
N LYS A 349 10.92 0.32 1.11
CA LYS A 349 11.26 -0.32 -0.18
C LYS A 349 11.03 -1.82 -0.21
N VAL A 350 10.83 -2.36 -1.42
CA VAL A 350 10.95 -3.80 -1.64
C VAL A 350 12.41 -4.17 -1.79
N SER A 351 12.95 -4.94 -0.85
CA SER A 351 14.30 -5.50 -0.95
C SER A 351 14.35 -6.68 -1.92
N MET A 352 13.33 -7.52 -1.86
CA MET A 352 13.27 -8.76 -2.63
C MET A 352 11.82 -9.17 -2.89
N THR A 353 11.60 -9.80 -4.04
CA THR A 353 10.37 -10.51 -4.35
C THR A 353 10.71 -11.87 -4.95
N ALA A 354 10.12 -12.92 -4.39
CA ALA A 354 10.17 -14.28 -4.90
C ALA A 354 8.81 -14.65 -5.50
N VAL A 355 8.83 -15.30 -6.66
CA VAL A 355 7.64 -15.75 -7.38
C VAL A 355 7.53 -17.26 -7.26
N PHE A 356 6.30 -17.78 -7.12
CA PHE A 356 6.10 -19.22 -7.04
C PHE A 356 6.48 -19.91 -8.34
N ASP A 357 7.41 -20.87 -8.27
CA ASP A 357 7.77 -21.73 -9.39
C ASP A 357 7.04 -23.07 -9.25
N THR A 358 6.03 -23.29 -10.08
CA THR A 358 5.24 -24.53 -10.07
C THR A 358 6.04 -25.80 -10.39
N ALA A 359 7.18 -25.69 -11.08
CA ALA A 359 8.01 -26.85 -11.41
C ALA A 359 8.94 -27.22 -10.25
N ALA A 360 9.40 -26.24 -9.49
CA ALA A 360 10.20 -26.44 -8.28
C ALA A 360 9.33 -26.63 -7.03
N ASP A 361 8.04 -26.26 -7.08
CA ASP A 361 7.08 -26.26 -5.97
C ASP A 361 7.52 -25.35 -4.80
N GLU A 362 8.19 -24.24 -5.13
CA GLU A 362 8.71 -23.27 -4.15
C GLU A 362 8.75 -21.84 -4.70
N TYR A 363 8.79 -20.85 -3.82
CA TYR A 363 9.07 -19.45 -4.13
C TYR A 363 10.56 -19.25 -4.44
N GLN A 364 10.86 -18.75 -5.65
CA GLN A 364 12.24 -18.48 -6.10
C GLN A 364 12.45 -17.01 -6.40
N HIS A 365 13.66 -16.51 -6.13
CA HIS A 365 14.06 -15.15 -6.53
C HIS A 365 14.00 -15.03 -8.04
N LYS A 366 13.01 -14.28 -8.51
CA LYS A 366 12.83 -13.90 -9.90
C LYS A 366 12.32 -12.48 -9.88
N THR A 367 12.86 -11.61 -10.73
CA THR A 367 12.22 -10.33 -11.01
C THR A 367 10.77 -10.63 -11.39
N PRO A 368 9.77 -10.10 -10.68
CA PRO A 368 8.39 -10.42 -10.97
C PRO A 368 8.10 -10.03 -12.41
N VAL A 369 7.89 -11.05 -13.24
CA VAL A 369 7.42 -10.85 -14.60
C VAL A 369 5.92 -10.65 -14.48
N TYR A 370 5.46 -9.41 -14.64
CA TYR A 370 4.03 -9.12 -14.76
C TYR A 370 3.47 -10.06 -15.83
N PRO A 371 2.45 -10.90 -15.51
CA PRO A 371 1.90 -11.80 -16.51
C PRO A 371 1.30 -10.97 -17.65
N ALA A 372 1.85 -11.06 -18.86
CA ALA A 372 1.11 -10.67 -20.07
C ALA A 372 0.06 -11.77 -20.34
N PRO A 373 -1.22 -11.49 -20.67
CA PRO A 373 -1.62 -10.52 -21.70
C PRO A 373 -3.04 -9.86 -21.54
N GLU A 374 -3.08 -8.55 -21.38
CA GLU A 374 -3.84 -7.66 -22.29
C GLU A 374 -2.77 -6.89 -23.09
N PRO A 375 -3.04 -6.31 -24.27
CA PRO A 375 -2.13 -5.29 -24.78
C PRO A 375 -1.98 -4.26 -23.67
N ASP A 376 -0.74 -3.99 -23.22
CA ASP A 376 -0.49 -2.86 -22.32
C ASP A 376 -1.06 -1.63 -23.02
N PRO A 377 -2.20 -1.09 -22.55
CA PRO A 377 -2.90 -0.08 -23.32
C PRO A 377 -2.15 1.25 -23.28
N CYS A 378 -1.18 1.37 -22.37
CA CYS A 378 -0.30 2.52 -22.25
C CYS A 378 1.05 2.29 -22.95
N LYS A 379 1.21 1.17 -23.69
CA LYS A 379 2.50 0.79 -24.30
C LYS A 379 3.03 1.87 -25.24
N GLU A 380 2.20 2.35 -26.15
CA GLU A 380 2.60 3.35 -27.16
C GLU A 380 3.10 4.63 -26.48
N TRP A 381 2.37 5.11 -25.49
CA TRP A 381 2.78 6.23 -24.64
C TRP A 381 4.13 5.98 -23.94
N ARG A 382 4.30 4.82 -23.30
CA ARG A 382 5.52 4.46 -22.56
C ARG A 382 6.74 4.36 -23.48
N GLU A 383 6.56 3.80 -24.68
CA GLU A 383 7.60 3.68 -25.70
C GLU A 383 8.00 5.06 -26.26
N GLN A 384 7.06 6.00 -26.40
CA GLN A 384 7.36 7.37 -26.86
C GLN A 384 8.26 8.14 -25.89
N LEU A 385 8.05 7.99 -24.57
CA LEU A 385 8.76 8.79 -23.57
C LEU A 385 10.18 8.31 -23.26
N ASN A 386 10.46 7.01 -23.39
CA ASN A 386 11.74 6.38 -23.05
C ASN A 386 12.37 6.86 -21.71
N THR A 387 11.54 7.05 -20.67
CA THR A 387 11.97 7.55 -19.33
C THR A 387 11.64 6.55 -18.22
N THR A 388 12.06 6.83 -16.99
CA THR A 388 11.80 5.98 -15.80
C THR A 388 10.31 5.97 -15.43
N PRO A 389 9.79 4.93 -14.74
CA PRO A 389 8.40 4.90 -14.28
C PRO A 389 7.99 6.16 -13.50
N LEU A 390 8.84 6.67 -12.60
CA LEU A 390 8.56 7.90 -11.85
C LEU A 390 8.37 9.12 -12.78
N ASN A 391 9.28 9.28 -13.73
CA ASN A 391 9.26 10.41 -14.64
C ASN A 391 8.05 10.35 -15.59
N ARG A 392 7.59 9.14 -15.95
CA ARG A 392 6.35 8.96 -16.73
C ARG A 392 5.14 9.48 -15.96
N GLU A 393 5.04 9.17 -14.69
CA GLU A 393 3.93 9.61 -13.83
C GLU A 393 3.94 11.12 -13.63
N LEU A 394 5.10 11.70 -13.30
CA LEU A 394 5.27 13.15 -13.17
C LEU A 394 4.91 13.89 -14.47
N LEU A 395 5.36 13.39 -15.62
CA LEU A 395 5.07 13.99 -16.91
C LEU A 395 3.58 13.96 -17.23
N THR A 396 2.93 12.83 -16.98
CA THR A 396 1.51 12.62 -17.27
C THR A 396 0.65 13.55 -16.43
N ALA A 397 0.98 13.69 -15.15
CA ALA A 397 0.24 14.59 -14.29
C ALA A 397 0.47 16.06 -14.60
N LEU A 398 1.70 16.46 -14.98
CA LEU A 398 1.93 17.81 -15.50
C LEU A 398 1.05 18.07 -16.72
N LEU A 399 1.01 17.12 -17.66
CA LEU A 399 0.16 17.22 -18.83
C LEU A 399 -1.33 17.26 -18.46
N ARG A 400 -1.75 16.78 -17.30
CA ARG A 400 -3.14 16.87 -16.84
C ARG A 400 -3.41 18.03 -15.88
N ALA A 401 -2.36 18.78 -15.51
CA ALA A 401 -2.37 19.79 -14.46
C ALA A 401 -2.82 19.24 -13.10
N GLU A 402 -2.34 18.04 -12.79
CA GLU A 402 -2.56 17.33 -11.53
C GLU A 402 -1.30 17.42 -10.65
N ILE A 403 -0.46 18.46 -10.79
CA ILE A 403 0.65 18.72 -9.85
C ILE A 403 0.58 20.16 -9.34
N GLU A 404 0.48 20.35 -8.03
CA GLU A 404 0.42 21.68 -7.41
C GLU A 404 1.83 22.28 -7.23
N SER A 405 1.99 23.59 -7.42
CA SER A 405 3.32 24.23 -7.36
C SER A 405 3.92 24.26 -5.94
N ASP A 406 3.09 24.33 -4.91
CA ASP A 406 3.49 24.30 -3.48
C ASP A 406 3.73 22.87 -2.96
N SER A 407 3.49 21.86 -3.79
CA SER A 407 3.82 20.47 -3.50
C SER A 407 5.30 20.18 -3.73
N LEU A 408 6.01 21.04 -4.48
CA LEU A 408 7.43 20.92 -4.75
C LEU A 408 8.31 21.65 -3.72
N PRO A 409 9.51 21.15 -3.42
CA PRO A 409 10.48 21.89 -2.61
C PRO A 409 10.96 23.18 -3.32
N GLU A 410 11.23 24.25 -2.56
CA GLU A 410 11.59 25.61 -3.05
C GLU A 410 12.78 25.66 -4.04
N LYS A 411 13.64 24.65 -4.03
CA LYS A 411 14.61 24.32 -5.08
C LYS A 411 14.69 22.80 -5.15
N PHE A 412 14.91 22.25 -6.34
CA PHE A 412 15.46 20.90 -6.48
C PHE A 412 16.99 21.00 -6.51
N PRO A 413 17.72 20.89 -5.37
CA PRO A 413 19.13 20.54 -5.45
C PRO A 413 19.26 19.27 -6.28
N THR A 414 20.33 19.17 -7.07
CA THR A 414 20.72 17.95 -7.81
C THR A 414 20.84 16.70 -6.93
N ASN A 415 20.74 16.85 -5.60
CA ASN A 415 20.94 15.85 -4.57
C ASN A 415 19.68 15.67 -3.67
N GLN A 416 18.57 16.36 -3.96
CA GLN A 416 17.35 16.31 -3.16
C GLN A 416 16.15 15.74 -3.93
N LYS A 417 15.19 15.31 -3.12
CA LYS A 417 14.18 14.30 -3.35
C LYS A 417 12.92 14.96 -3.91
N VAL A 418 12.21 14.29 -4.82
CA VAL A 418 10.82 14.68 -5.13
C VAL A 418 10.01 14.39 -3.88
N SER A 419 9.11 15.30 -3.51
CA SER A 419 8.21 15.01 -2.41
C SER A 419 7.09 14.10 -2.93
N TRP A 420 6.67 13.14 -2.14
CA TRP A 420 5.49 12.36 -2.48
C TRP A 420 4.22 13.20 -2.42
N LYS A 421 4.18 14.36 -1.77
CA LYS A 421 3.13 15.37 -1.98
C LYS A 421 3.04 15.81 -3.45
N SER A 422 4.19 15.91 -4.11
CA SER A 422 4.26 16.12 -5.57
C SER A 422 3.77 14.92 -6.38
N VAL A 423 3.83 13.71 -5.84
CA VAL A 423 3.31 12.49 -6.47
C VAL A 423 1.86 12.16 -6.01
N GLU A 424 1.37 12.79 -4.95
CA GLU A 424 0.01 12.70 -4.45
C GLU A 424 -0.92 13.69 -5.11
N SER A 425 -0.42 14.81 -5.61
CA SER A 425 -1.22 15.63 -6.50
C SER A 425 -1.63 14.84 -7.76
N LEU A 426 -0.86 13.81 -8.17
CA LEU A 426 -1.25 12.84 -9.21
C LEU A 426 -2.40 11.93 -8.75
N ASN A 427 -2.64 11.83 -7.43
CA ASN A 427 -3.79 11.19 -6.85
C ASN A 427 -4.90 12.23 -6.73
N GLY A 428 -5.71 12.38 -7.76
CA GLY A 428 -6.86 13.24 -7.58
C GLY A 428 -7.74 12.70 -6.43
N GLU A 429 -8.48 13.60 -5.81
CA GLU A 429 -9.24 13.37 -4.58
C GLU A 429 -10.08 12.07 -4.50
N MET A 430 -10.05 11.47 -3.29
CA MET A 430 -11.09 10.66 -2.63
C MET A 430 -11.04 9.11 -2.67
N SER A 431 -9.88 8.48 -2.55
CA SER A 431 -9.70 7.12 -1.97
C SER A 431 -8.21 6.80 -1.89
N GLU A 432 -7.80 5.86 -1.04
CA GLU A 432 -6.51 5.17 -1.25
C GLU A 432 -6.63 4.38 -2.54
N GLU A 433 -6.36 5.04 -3.65
CA GLU A 433 -6.19 4.40 -4.94
C GLU A 433 -4.81 4.80 -5.39
N LEU A 434 -3.97 3.80 -5.63
CA LEU A 434 -2.56 3.99 -5.91
C LEU A 434 -2.36 4.97 -7.07
N GLY A 435 -1.84 6.16 -6.76
CA GLY A 435 -1.67 7.29 -7.68
C GLY A 435 -0.64 7.00 -8.74
N HIS A 436 -1.08 6.35 -9.82
CA HIS A 436 -0.37 6.31 -11.09
C HIS A 436 -1.41 6.43 -12.19
N LEU A 437 -1.29 7.49 -12.97
CA LEU A 437 -2.20 7.84 -14.05
C LEU A 437 -2.12 6.84 -15.20
N LEU A 438 -0.98 6.18 -15.36
CA LEU A 438 -0.72 5.30 -16.51
C LEU A 438 -0.42 3.86 -16.16
N GLU A 439 -0.23 3.53 -14.88
CA GLU A 439 -0.10 2.14 -14.49
C GLU A 439 -1.47 1.47 -14.46
N ASN A 440 -1.86 0.89 -15.60
CA ASN A 440 -2.98 0.00 -15.65
C ASN A 440 -2.56 -1.37 -15.11
N HIS A 441 -2.93 -1.65 -13.87
CA HIS A 441 -2.85 -3.02 -13.37
C HIS A 441 -4.25 -3.63 -13.42
N PRO A 442 -4.45 -4.84 -13.99
CA PRO A 442 -5.76 -5.48 -14.10
C PRO A 442 -6.55 -5.58 -12.78
N ARG A 443 -5.84 -5.51 -11.65
CA ARG A 443 -6.39 -5.56 -10.29
C ARG A 443 -6.86 -4.22 -9.73
N ARG A 444 -6.51 -3.10 -10.38
CA ARG A 444 -7.02 -1.75 -10.06
C ARG A 444 -8.46 -1.58 -10.54
N ARG A 445 -8.85 -2.32 -11.59
CA ARG A 445 -10.22 -2.36 -12.09
C ARG A 445 -11.03 -3.18 -11.09
N GLY A 446 -11.55 -2.54 -10.05
CA GLY A 446 -12.34 -3.18 -9.00
C GLY A 446 -13.39 -4.13 -9.59
N ALA A 447 -13.47 -5.33 -9.02
CA ALA A 447 -14.46 -6.32 -9.43
C ALA A 447 -15.85 -5.89 -8.94
N GLY A 448 -16.55 -5.08 -9.74
CA GLY A 448 -17.98 -4.83 -9.60
C GLY A 448 -18.35 -3.60 -8.76
N GLU A 449 -19.31 -2.86 -9.33
CA GLU A 449 -19.93 -1.63 -8.82
C GLU A 449 -19.09 -0.35 -8.92
N ILE A 450 -19.13 0.20 -10.14
CA ILE A 450 -19.57 1.58 -10.47
C ILE A 450 -19.94 2.43 -9.23
N THR A 451 -18.94 2.92 -8.51
CA THR A 451 -18.87 4.38 -8.37
C THR A 451 -18.13 4.87 -9.60
N PRO A 452 -18.66 5.83 -10.36
CA PRO A 452 -17.82 6.51 -11.34
C PRO A 452 -16.68 7.10 -10.53
N SER A 453 -15.47 6.57 -10.66
CA SER A 453 -14.35 7.49 -10.67
C SER A 453 -14.76 8.52 -11.71
N THR A 454 -14.84 9.79 -11.35
CA THR A 454 -15.01 10.87 -12.32
C THR A 454 -13.79 11.00 -13.25
N ARG A 455 -12.92 9.99 -13.26
CA ARG A 455 -11.63 9.94 -13.94
C ARG A 455 -11.61 8.83 -14.97
N ASP A 456 -10.97 9.18 -16.07
CA ASP A 456 -10.67 8.33 -17.20
C ASP A 456 -9.78 7.15 -16.77
N ALA A 457 -9.99 5.99 -17.39
CA ALA A 457 -9.11 4.85 -17.21
C ALA A 457 -7.71 5.15 -17.79
N PRO A 458 -6.63 4.50 -17.32
CA PRO A 458 -5.27 4.75 -17.83
C PRO A 458 -5.15 4.67 -19.35
N GLU A 459 -5.87 3.73 -19.99
CA GLU A 459 -5.95 3.64 -21.44
C GLU A 459 -6.50 4.91 -22.09
N THR A 460 -7.59 5.43 -21.54
CA THR A 460 -8.25 6.65 -22.03
C THR A 460 -7.37 7.87 -21.78
N ILE A 461 -6.66 7.92 -20.64
CA ILE A 461 -5.66 8.95 -20.36
C ILE A 461 -4.56 8.91 -21.42
N ALA A 462 -3.96 7.73 -21.66
CA ALA A 462 -2.89 7.57 -22.65
C ALA A 462 -3.37 7.97 -24.05
N GLU A 463 -4.53 7.50 -24.49
CA GLU A 463 -5.13 7.85 -25.79
C GLU A 463 -5.32 9.36 -25.96
N GLN A 464 -5.92 10.03 -24.97
CA GLN A 464 -6.13 11.49 -25.00
C GLN A 464 -4.81 12.26 -25.05
N LEU A 465 -3.80 11.82 -24.30
CA LEU A 465 -2.48 12.45 -24.29
C LEU A 465 -1.77 12.26 -25.63
N MET A 466 -1.79 11.05 -26.19
CA MET A 466 -1.22 10.77 -27.52
C MET A 466 -1.86 11.63 -28.60
N GLU A 467 -3.20 11.75 -28.60
CA GLU A 467 -3.93 12.60 -29.55
C GLU A 467 -3.52 14.08 -29.43
N ALA A 468 -3.50 14.60 -28.19
CA ALA A 468 -3.12 15.99 -27.93
C ALA A 468 -1.67 16.27 -28.36
N LEU A 469 -0.74 15.36 -28.08
CA LEU A 469 0.67 15.53 -28.43
C LEU A 469 0.94 15.39 -29.93
N SER A 470 0.24 14.50 -30.65
CA SER A 470 0.33 14.44 -32.11
C SER A 470 -0.08 15.78 -32.73
N PHE A 471 -1.18 16.37 -32.25
CA PHE A 471 -1.59 17.71 -32.67
C PHE A 471 -0.53 18.77 -32.34
N ALA A 472 0.08 18.71 -31.15
CA ALA A 472 1.10 19.64 -30.74
C ALA A 472 2.36 19.57 -31.63
N GLU A 473 2.77 18.36 -32.01
CA GLU A 473 3.94 18.13 -32.86
C GLU A 473 3.66 18.52 -34.32
N ASP A 474 2.51 18.12 -34.88
CA ASP A 474 2.19 18.30 -36.30
C ASP A 474 1.76 19.73 -36.66
N GLU A 475 1.04 20.41 -35.76
CA GLU A 475 0.37 21.69 -36.07
C GLU A 475 0.89 22.87 -35.24
N ALA A 476 1.64 22.62 -34.16
CA ALA A 476 2.08 23.67 -33.24
C ALA A 476 3.60 23.77 -33.03
N ASP A 477 4.39 22.92 -33.71
CA ASP A 477 5.84 22.81 -33.53
C ASP A 477 6.25 22.60 -32.06
N ILE A 478 5.41 21.96 -31.23
CA ILE A 478 5.69 21.68 -29.82
C ILE A 478 6.03 20.21 -29.64
N VAL A 479 7.16 19.92 -28.99
CA VAL A 479 7.60 18.56 -28.69
C VAL A 479 7.85 18.39 -27.20
N LEU A 480 7.50 17.21 -26.68
CA LEU A 480 7.91 16.82 -25.34
C LEU A 480 9.44 16.72 -25.24
N LYS A 481 9.98 17.05 -24.07
CA LYS A 481 11.39 16.82 -23.79
C LYS A 481 11.69 15.32 -23.85
N SER A 482 12.65 14.94 -24.70
CA SER A 482 13.05 13.53 -24.86
C SER A 482 13.73 12.93 -23.63
N ALA A 483 14.27 13.78 -22.74
CA ALA A 483 14.86 13.40 -21.46
C ALA A 483 14.21 14.27 -20.39
N PHE A 484 13.02 13.88 -19.94
CA PHE A 484 12.32 14.51 -18.83
C PHE A 484 12.68 13.84 -17.51
N ASP A 485 13.09 14.65 -16.55
CA ASP A 485 13.28 14.28 -15.16
C ASP A 485 12.64 15.29 -14.19
N ARG A 486 12.67 14.95 -12.90
CA ARG A 486 12.08 15.78 -11.83
C ARG A 486 12.57 17.23 -11.79
N THR A 487 13.82 17.49 -12.19
CA THR A 487 14.41 18.84 -12.16
C THR A 487 13.89 19.70 -13.29
N ASP A 488 13.25 19.09 -14.28
CA ASP A 488 12.60 19.80 -15.37
C ASP A 488 11.23 20.37 -14.94
N VAL A 489 10.59 19.84 -13.90
CA VAL A 489 9.24 20.27 -13.47
C VAL A 489 9.19 21.79 -13.20
N PRO A 490 8.24 22.55 -13.80
CA PRO A 490 7.10 22.11 -14.59
C PRO A 490 7.34 22.13 -16.12
N VAL A 491 8.56 22.41 -16.58
CA VAL A 491 8.96 22.41 -17.99
C VAL A 491 9.02 20.99 -18.52
N ASN A 492 8.09 20.63 -19.39
CA ASN A 492 7.98 19.30 -19.96
C ASN A 492 8.03 19.27 -21.50
N ALA A 493 8.03 20.43 -22.15
CA ALA A 493 8.07 20.55 -23.60
C ALA A 493 8.89 21.77 -24.07
N GLU A 494 9.10 21.87 -25.38
CA GLU A 494 9.72 23.02 -26.04
C GLU A 494 9.16 23.23 -27.46
N TYR A 495 9.29 24.44 -28.00
CA TYR A 495 9.06 24.68 -29.42
C TYR A 495 10.27 24.20 -30.23
N GLN A 496 10.04 23.41 -31.29
CA GLN A 496 11.09 22.82 -32.13
C GLN A 496 12.06 23.86 -32.71
N VAL A 497 11.55 25.03 -33.10
CA VAL A 497 12.33 26.05 -33.83
C VAL A 497 13.09 26.99 -32.89
N GLU A 498 12.47 27.38 -31.77
CA GLU A 498 12.97 28.47 -30.91
C GLU A 498 13.59 27.97 -29.60
N GLN A 499 13.50 26.67 -29.28
CA GLN A 499 13.96 26.07 -28.01
C GLN A 499 13.44 26.80 -26.77
N VAL A 500 12.22 27.35 -26.85
CA VAL A 500 11.58 28.04 -25.73
C VAL A 500 11.01 27.00 -24.78
N PRO A 501 11.41 26.97 -23.50
CA PRO A 501 10.85 26.07 -22.48
C PRO A 501 9.34 26.28 -22.30
N ILE A 502 8.58 25.18 -22.30
CA ILE A 502 7.12 25.18 -22.15
C ILE A 502 6.72 24.35 -20.93
N CYS A 503 5.78 24.88 -20.15
CA CYS A 503 4.93 24.06 -19.30
C CYS A 503 3.68 23.72 -20.09
N LEU A 504 3.65 22.49 -20.63
CA LEU A 504 2.61 21.97 -21.49
C LEU A 504 1.60 21.22 -20.64
N THR A 505 0.34 21.54 -20.87
CA THR A 505 -0.80 20.86 -20.26
C THR A 505 -1.82 20.53 -21.33
N THR A 506 -2.72 19.59 -21.04
CA THR A 506 -3.80 19.11 -21.90
C THR A 506 -5.12 19.34 -21.20
N LEU A 507 -6.13 19.75 -21.94
CA LEU A 507 -7.47 20.01 -21.42
C LEU A 507 -8.48 19.35 -22.38
N PRO A 508 -8.82 18.06 -22.16
CA PRO A 508 -9.71 17.29 -23.05
C PRO A 508 -11.15 17.81 -23.12
N SER A 509 -11.55 18.65 -22.18
CA SER A 509 -12.87 19.29 -22.15
C SER A 509 -12.73 20.78 -21.80
N SER A 510 -12.79 21.65 -22.81
CA SER A 510 -12.56 23.09 -22.66
C SER A 510 -13.87 23.82 -22.36
N THR A 511 -14.17 24.01 -21.07
CA THR A 511 -15.24 24.90 -20.57
C THR A 511 -14.63 26.18 -20.00
N PRO A 512 -15.37 27.30 -19.93
CA PRO A 512 -14.86 28.52 -19.31
C PRO A 512 -14.32 28.32 -17.89
N ASN A 513 -14.99 27.50 -17.06
CA ASN A 513 -14.54 27.21 -15.71
C ASN A 513 -13.23 26.41 -15.70
N SER A 514 -13.13 25.36 -16.53
CA SER A 514 -11.91 24.55 -16.60
C SER A 514 -10.72 25.31 -17.20
N GLU A 515 -10.97 26.27 -18.09
CA GLU A 515 -9.93 27.19 -18.58
C GLU A 515 -9.47 28.16 -17.49
N ILE A 516 -10.38 28.70 -16.67
CA ILE A 516 -10.03 29.52 -15.50
C ILE A 516 -9.23 28.71 -14.48
N ASP A 517 -9.63 27.47 -14.19
CA ASP A 517 -8.92 26.61 -13.24
C ASP A 517 -7.52 26.27 -13.77
N ARG A 518 -7.38 26.00 -15.07
CA ARG A 518 -6.07 25.81 -15.71
C ARG A 518 -5.22 27.08 -15.69
N ALA A 519 -5.83 28.25 -15.88
CA ALA A 519 -5.12 29.53 -15.80
C ALA A 519 -4.60 29.80 -14.38
N ARG A 520 -5.41 29.51 -13.34
CA ARG A 520 -4.99 29.59 -11.94
C ARG A 520 -3.77 28.71 -11.68
N TRP A 521 -3.84 27.46 -12.13
CA TRP A 521 -2.74 26.50 -12.00
C TRP A 521 -1.44 27.04 -12.62
N PHE A 522 -1.46 27.59 -13.84
CA PHE A 522 -0.26 28.19 -14.43
C PHE A 522 0.26 29.40 -13.66
N VAL A 523 -0.63 30.27 -13.15
CA VAL A 523 -0.23 31.45 -12.37
C VAL A 523 0.47 31.05 -11.08
N GLU A 524 0.05 29.95 -10.44
CA GLU A 524 0.72 29.39 -9.27
C GLU A 524 2.16 28.97 -9.60
N TRP A 525 2.35 28.25 -10.72
CA TRP A 525 3.69 27.88 -11.19
C TRP A 525 4.57 29.06 -11.58
N LEU A 526 4.01 30.12 -12.17
CA LEU A 526 4.76 31.33 -12.52
C LEU A 526 5.22 32.15 -11.30
N ARG A 527 4.64 31.90 -10.12
CA ARG A 527 5.07 32.51 -8.84
C ARG A 527 6.26 31.80 -8.21
N VAL A 528 6.65 30.62 -8.71
CA VAL A 528 7.78 29.88 -8.18
C VAL A 528 9.09 30.52 -8.64
N ASP A 529 9.89 30.98 -7.68
CA ASP A 529 11.15 31.67 -7.93
C ASP A 529 12.14 30.79 -8.71
N GLY A 530 12.69 31.32 -9.80
CA GLY A 530 13.72 30.66 -10.60
C GLY A 530 13.22 29.72 -11.69
N VAL A 531 11.90 29.51 -11.80
CA VAL A 531 11.28 28.74 -12.88
C VAL A 531 10.93 29.69 -14.03
N ASN A 532 11.37 29.37 -15.25
CA ASN A 532 11.08 30.18 -16.43
C ASN A 532 10.52 29.27 -17.53
N PHE A 533 9.30 29.56 -17.98
CA PHE A 533 8.61 28.78 -19.02
C PHE A 533 7.49 29.59 -19.67
N LYS A 534 7.02 29.13 -20.83
CA LYS A 534 5.77 29.57 -21.45
C LYS A 534 4.62 28.65 -21.02
N PRO A 535 3.53 29.16 -20.44
CA PRO A 535 2.36 28.36 -20.11
C PRO A 535 1.60 28.01 -21.39
N VAL A 536 1.42 26.71 -21.69
CA VAL A 536 0.71 26.28 -22.89
C VAL A 536 -0.29 25.17 -22.54
N ALA A 537 -1.54 25.37 -22.93
CA ALA A 537 -2.60 24.37 -22.82
C ALA A 537 -3.08 23.92 -24.20
N LEU A 538 -3.04 22.62 -24.44
CA LEU A 538 -3.66 21.97 -25.58
C LEU A 538 -5.11 21.67 -25.22
N THR A 539 -6.04 22.38 -25.83
CA THR A 539 -7.47 22.12 -25.63
C THR A 539 -7.97 21.24 -26.76
N SER A 540 -8.54 20.08 -26.44
CA SER A 540 -9.29 19.29 -27.42
C SER A 540 -10.78 19.46 -27.13
N ASN A 541 -11.56 19.77 -28.16
CA ASN A 541 -13.01 19.58 -28.16
C ASN A 541 -13.32 18.64 -29.32
N PHE A 542 -14.36 17.80 -29.24
CA PHE A 542 -14.80 16.80 -30.25
C PHE A 542 -14.86 17.25 -31.74
N SER A 543 -14.57 18.50 -32.06
CA SER A 543 -14.53 19.08 -33.42
C SER A 543 -13.33 20.00 -33.73
N SER A 544 -12.47 20.35 -32.76
CA SER A 544 -11.28 21.20 -32.99
C SER A 544 -10.32 21.19 -31.81
N SER A 545 -9.06 20.83 -32.05
CA SER A 545 -7.94 21.05 -31.12
C SER A 545 -7.36 22.45 -31.29
N LYS A 546 -6.92 23.07 -30.20
CA LYS A 546 -6.32 24.41 -30.19
C LYS A 546 -5.17 24.50 -29.21
N VAL A 547 -4.23 25.39 -29.50
CA VAL A 547 -3.16 25.78 -28.61
C VAL A 547 -3.56 27.09 -27.92
N LYS A 548 -3.54 27.09 -26.58
CA LYS A 548 -3.86 28.27 -25.78
C LYS A 548 -2.74 28.62 -24.81
N THR A 549 -2.69 29.88 -24.41
CA THR A 549 -1.82 30.43 -23.35
C THR A 549 -2.66 31.19 -22.32
N LEU A 550 -2.04 31.67 -21.25
CA LEU A 550 -2.67 32.60 -20.32
C LEU A 550 -3.06 33.90 -21.03
N ALA A 551 -4.29 34.36 -20.80
CA ALA A 551 -4.76 35.64 -21.33
C ALA A 551 -3.84 36.80 -20.88
N GLY A 552 -3.38 37.61 -21.84
CA GLY A 552 -2.48 38.75 -21.57
C GLY A 552 -1.00 38.36 -21.46
N TYR A 553 -0.64 37.10 -21.75
CA TYR A 553 0.75 36.67 -21.89
C TYR A 553 1.27 37.03 -23.30
N GLU A 554 1.86 38.23 -23.45
CA GLU A 554 2.28 38.76 -24.77
C GLU A 554 3.41 37.96 -25.46
N ASP A 555 3.14 37.62 -26.73
CA ASP A 555 4.00 37.28 -27.89
C ASP A 555 4.83 35.97 -27.88
N VAL A 556 4.89 35.34 -29.06
CA VAL A 556 5.25 33.93 -29.29
C VAL A 556 6.73 33.64 -28.98
N SER A 557 7.58 34.67 -28.96
CA SER A 557 9.04 34.57 -29.03
C SER A 557 9.83 35.06 -27.80
N ASN A 558 9.19 35.43 -26.67
CA ASN A 558 9.91 35.94 -25.48
C ASN A 558 9.35 35.42 -24.15
N MET A 559 10.24 35.02 -23.24
CA MET A 559 9.88 34.61 -21.87
C MET A 559 9.57 35.86 -21.01
N VAL A 560 8.36 35.97 -20.45
CA VAL A 560 8.00 37.08 -19.56
C VAL A 560 8.42 36.77 -18.12
N ARG A 561 9.13 37.71 -17.48
CA ARG A 561 9.73 37.59 -16.15
C ARG A 561 8.84 38.07 -14.98
N ASN A 562 7.57 38.41 -15.21
CA ASN A 562 6.78 39.11 -14.18
C ASN A 562 5.32 38.62 -14.06
N PRO A 563 5.01 37.74 -13.08
CA PRO A 563 3.68 37.14 -12.90
C PRO A 563 2.58 38.13 -12.48
N GLU A 564 2.92 39.34 -12.03
CA GLU A 564 1.95 40.37 -11.61
C GLU A 564 1.13 41.00 -12.75
N ARG A 565 1.39 40.64 -14.01
CA ARG A 565 0.68 41.17 -15.19
C ARG A 565 -0.44 40.28 -15.73
N VAL A 566 -0.68 39.12 -15.13
CA VAL A 566 -1.60 38.10 -15.66
C VAL A 566 -2.70 37.80 -14.63
N ASP A 567 -3.96 38.01 -15.01
CA ASP A 567 -5.13 37.71 -14.17
C ASP A 567 -5.70 36.33 -14.54
N ALA A 568 -5.64 35.38 -13.61
CA ALA A 568 -6.16 34.03 -13.83
C ALA A 568 -7.68 33.99 -14.08
N THR A 569 -8.42 35.06 -13.74
CA THR A 569 -9.86 35.15 -13.98
C THR A 569 -10.23 35.37 -15.44
N ASP A 570 -9.27 35.79 -16.27
CA ASP A 570 -9.46 35.97 -17.72
C ASP A 570 -9.32 34.65 -18.51
N GLY A 571 -8.90 33.56 -17.85
CA GLY A 571 -8.82 32.22 -18.45
C GLY A 571 -7.68 32.05 -19.46
N LEU A 572 -7.96 31.31 -20.55
CA LEU A 572 -6.98 30.98 -21.58
C LEU A 572 -7.35 31.60 -22.94
N GLU A 573 -6.36 32.12 -23.66
CA GLU A 573 -6.53 32.68 -25.01
C GLU A 573 -5.79 31.87 -26.07
N GLU A 574 -6.32 31.85 -27.29
CA GLU A 574 -5.74 31.10 -28.41
C GLU A 574 -4.43 31.74 -28.88
N ILE A 575 -3.38 30.93 -29.01
CA ILE A 575 -2.12 31.37 -29.59
C ILE A 575 -2.31 31.46 -31.10
N THR A 576 -2.14 32.65 -31.66
CA THR A 576 -1.95 32.78 -33.11
C THR A 576 -0.48 32.46 -33.39
N LEU A 577 -0.20 31.24 -33.82
CA LEU A 577 1.14 30.79 -34.19
C LEU A 577 1.66 31.52 -35.43
#